data_AF-L8HK80-F1
#
_entry.id   AF-L8HK80-F1
#
_cell.length_a   1.000
_cell.length_b   1.000
_cell.length_c   1.000
_cell.angle_alpha   90.00
_cell.angle_beta   90.00
_cell.angle_gamma   90.00
#
_symmetry.space_group_name_H-M   'P 1'
#
loop_
_entity.id
_entity.type
_entity.pdbx_description
1 polymer ?
#
loop_
_entity_poly.entity_id
_entity_poly.type
_entity_poly.pdbx_seq_one_letter_code
_entity_poly.pdbx_strand_id
1 'polypeptide(L)'
;MKSRFALGLLLLGCGTEVVSGLSRQLVRQLNCLRSGLFTDLNSLSRVSLSTAAAAVPYLQTSAASALQRAVNQRGVTMTINSALRTLPQQLMLYTWMLRKQCRITAAAQPGKSNHNGGLAVDIQDANSWKTAMTNNGWTKLGDWDPMHYDYNGGTDVRQLSVLAFQKLWNLNNPNNKLTEDGAYGSKTENAILSSPVSGFAKTNC
;
A
#
# COMPACT_ATOMS: atom_id res chain seq x y z
N MET A 1 -23.19 4.98 13.78
CA MET A 1 -22.58 3.63 13.96
C MET A 1 -21.32 3.58 13.09
N LYS A 2 -20.12 3.63 13.66
CA LYS A 2 -18.88 3.57 12.86
C LYS A 2 -18.60 2.10 12.53
N SER A 3 -18.60 1.74 11.24
CA SER A 3 -18.28 0.39 10.79
C SER A 3 -16.85 0.04 11.22
N ARG A 4 -16.72 -0.89 12.17
CA ARG A 4 -15.43 -1.49 12.54
C ARG A 4 -14.95 -2.35 11.37
N PHE A 5 -13.65 -2.68 11.33
CA PHE A 5 -13.03 -3.72 10.51
C PHE A 5 -13.59 -5.12 10.85
N ALA A 6 -14.90 -5.26 11.00
CA ALA A 6 -15.51 -6.54 11.28
C ALA A 6 -15.09 -7.53 10.19
N LEU A 7 -14.89 -8.78 10.58
CA LEU A 7 -14.54 -9.90 9.71
C LEU A 7 -15.40 -9.98 8.43
N GLY A 8 -16.61 -9.38 8.45
CA GLY A 8 -17.49 -9.21 7.30
C GLY A 8 -16.93 -8.35 6.16
N LEU A 9 -16.10 -7.34 6.43
CA LEU A 9 -15.47 -6.54 5.36
C LEU A 9 -14.42 -7.34 4.58
N LEU A 10 -13.81 -8.34 5.22
CA LEU A 10 -12.90 -9.29 4.56
C LEU A 10 -13.64 -10.31 3.68
N LEU A 11 -14.98 -10.35 3.74
CA LEU A 11 -15.84 -11.33 3.07
C LEU A 11 -16.76 -10.71 2.01
N LEU A 12 -16.85 -9.38 1.94
CA LEU A 12 -17.72 -8.66 1.02
C LEU A 12 -16.91 -8.06 -0.13
N GLY A 13 -16.91 -8.75 -1.28
CA GLY A 13 -16.30 -8.28 -2.53
C GLY A 13 -14.78 -8.49 -2.62
N CYS A 14 -14.19 -7.97 -3.70
CA CYS A 14 -12.77 -8.13 -4.04
C CYS A 14 -12.04 -6.79 -4.18
N GLY A 15 -12.57 -5.75 -3.55
CA GLY A 15 -12.06 -4.39 -3.58
C GLY A 15 -11.43 -4.00 -2.24
N THR A 16 -10.27 -3.34 -2.28
CA THR A 16 -9.58 -2.85 -1.07
C THR A 16 -9.89 -1.37 -0.78
N GLU A 17 -10.66 -0.71 -1.64
CA GLU A 17 -11.09 0.69 -1.50
C GLU A 17 -11.96 0.93 -0.26
N VAL A 18 -12.60 -0.12 0.25
CA VAL A 18 -13.44 -0.10 1.46
C VAL A 18 -12.68 0.36 2.71
N VAL A 19 -11.35 0.27 2.72
CA VAL A 19 -10.49 0.70 3.83
C VAL A 19 -9.68 1.96 3.51
N SER A 20 -10.01 2.64 2.41
CA SER A 20 -9.27 3.82 1.93
C SER A 20 -9.22 4.96 2.95
N GLY A 21 -10.24 5.13 3.80
CA GLY A 21 -10.24 6.15 4.85
C GLY A 21 -9.10 5.95 5.86
N LEU A 22 -9.00 4.76 6.44
CA LEU A 22 -7.89 4.41 7.34
C LEU A 22 -6.55 4.42 6.60
N SER A 23 -6.49 3.91 5.37
CA SER A 23 -5.26 3.88 4.58
C SER A 23 -4.70 5.28 4.32
N ARG A 24 -5.54 6.24 3.88
CA ARG A 24 -5.12 7.64 3.68
C ARG A 24 -4.67 8.30 4.97
N GLN A 25 -5.30 7.95 6.10
CA GLN A 25 -4.86 8.40 7.42
C GLN A 25 -3.45 7.88 7.76
N LEU A 26 -3.14 6.63 7.44
CA LEU A 26 -1.80 6.05 7.63
C LEU A 26 -0.75 6.70 6.73
N VAL A 27 -1.09 7.06 5.49
CA VAL A 27 -0.18 7.83 4.62
C VAL A 27 0.17 9.18 5.24
N ARG A 28 -0.82 9.89 5.80
CA ARG A 28 -0.57 11.16 6.53
C ARG A 28 0.35 10.95 7.73
N GLN A 29 0.10 9.90 8.53
CA GLN A 29 0.94 9.56 9.67
C GLN A 29 2.39 9.26 9.25
N LEU A 30 2.58 8.51 8.16
CA LEU A 30 3.91 8.25 7.60
C LEU A 30 4.63 9.52 7.16
N ASN A 31 3.93 10.43 6.47
CA ASN A 31 4.50 11.70 6.04
C ASN A 31 4.86 12.62 7.23
N CYS A 32 4.21 12.50 8.38
CA CYS A 32 4.64 13.22 9.59
C CYS A 32 5.88 12.61 10.23
N LEU A 33 5.95 11.28 10.28
CA LEU A 33 7.14 10.60 10.80
C LEU A 33 8.35 10.80 9.89
N ARG A 34 8.11 10.98 8.59
CA ARG A 34 9.14 11.27 7.59
C ARG A 34 8.57 12.15 6.47
N SER A 35 8.84 13.45 6.56
CA SER A 35 8.39 14.42 5.56
C SER A 35 8.94 14.10 4.17
N GLY A 36 8.11 14.31 3.14
CA GLY A 36 8.49 14.11 1.74
C GLY A 36 8.70 12.64 1.34
N LEU A 37 8.27 11.67 2.16
CA LEU A 37 8.48 10.26 1.86
C LEU A 37 7.72 9.83 0.60
N PHE A 38 6.47 10.27 0.43
CA PHE A 38 5.61 9.84 -0.66
C PHE A 38 5.18 10.98 -1.59
N THR A 39 5.10 10.66 -2.88
CA THR A 39 4.49 11.48 -3.93
C THR A 39 3.14 10.89 -4.32
N ASP A 40 2.13 11.75 -4.50
CA ASP A 40 0.83 11.37 -5.05
C ASP A 40 0.93 11.16 -6.57
N LEU A 41 0.56 9.97 -7.03
CA LEU A 41 0.64 9.57 -8.44
C LEU A 41 -0.33 10.33 -9.34
N ASN A 42 -1.37 10.97 -8.80
CA ASN A 42 -2.23 11.86 -9.58
C ASN A 42 -1.47 13.10 -10.10
N SER A 43 -0.31 13.41 -9.53
CA SER A 43 0.57 14.48 -10.02
C SER A 43 1.41 14.07 -11.23
N LEU A 44 1.47 12.77 -11.56
CA LEU A 44 2.26 12.28 -12.68
C LEU A 44 1.48 12.41 -14.00
N SER A 45 2.18 12.83 -15.04
CA SER A 45 1.63 12.88 -16.40
C SER A 45 1.65 11.49 -17.04
N ARG A 46 0.65 11.20 -17.89
CA ARG A 46 0.52 9.92 -18.61
C ARG A 46 0.45 8.71 -17.67
N VAL A 47 -0.13 8.90 -16.49
CA VAL A 47 -0.48 7.84 -15.55
C VAL A 47 -1.99 7.83 -15.37
N SER A 48 -2.58 6.64 -15.50
CA SER A 48 -3.97 6.35 -15.17
C SER A 48 -4.00 5.38 -13.99
N LEU A 49 -4.95 5.56 -13.07
CA LEU A 49 -5.07 4.75 -11.87
C LEU A 49 -6.36 3.93 -11.93
N SER A 50 -6.25 2.62 -11.68
CA SER A 50 -7.42 1.79 -11.38
C SER A 50 -8.11 2.29 -10.09
N THR A 51 -9.33 1.84 -9.83
CA THR A 51 -10.03 2.14 -8.56
C THR A 51 -9.19 1.74 -7.34
N ALA A 52 -8.51 0.58 -7.39
CA ALA A 52 -7.68 0.10 -6.30
C ALA A 52 -6.43 0.97 -6.10
N ALA A 53 -5.76 1.39 -7.17
CA ALA A 53 -4.63 2.30 -7.09
C ALA A 53 -5.04 3.71 -6.62
N ALA A 54 -6.19 4.22 -7.09
CA ALA A 54 -6.71 5.52 -6.72
C ALA A 54 -7.11 5.62 -5.23
N ALA A 55 -7.33 4.49 -4.55
CA ALA A 55 -7.60 4.45 -3.12
C ALA A 55 -6.39 4.92 -2.29
N VAL A 56 -5.17 4.57 -2.71
CA VAL A 56 -3.90 4.96 -2.06
C VAL A 56 -2.84 5.23 -3.14
N PRO A 57 -2.94 6.37 -3.84
CA PRO A 57 -2.18 6.64 -5.05
C PRO A 57 -0.78 7.17 -4.71
N TYR A 58 0.01 6.42 -3.95
CA TYR A 58 1.31 6.90 -3.46
C TYR A 58 2.43 5.92 -3.81
N LEU A 59 3.60 6.48 -4.10
CA LEU A 59 4.89 5.77 -4.09
C LEU A 59 5.90 6.62 -3.35
N GLN A 60 7.02 6.03 -2.96
CA GLN A 60 8.15 6.85 -2.51
C GLN A 60 8.50 7.87 -3.59
N THR A 61 8.88 9.08 -3.17
CA THR A 61 9.17 10.19 -4.09
C THR A 61 10.19 9.81 -5.17
N SER A 62 11.23 9.04 -4.81
CA SER A 62 12.22 8.52 -5.76
C SER A 62 11.63 7.49 -6.75
N ALA A 63 10.76 6.60 -6.28
CA ALA A 63 10.05 5.63 -7.11
C ALA A 63 9.06 6.33 -8.07
N ALA A 64 8.27 7.30 -7.58
CA ALA A 64 7.38 8.10 -8.43
C ALA A 64 8.14 8.84 -9.54
N SER A 65 9.30 9.42 -9.20
CA SER A 65 10.18 10.08 -10.17
C SER A 65 10.72 9.10 -11.21
N ALA A 66 11.11 7.90 -10.79
CA ALA A 66 11.54 6.85 -11.71
C ALA A 66 10.42 6.35 -12.62
N LEU A 67 9.20 6.23 -12.09
CA LEU A 67 8.02 5.86 -12.86
C LEU A 67 7.70 6.91 -13.93
N GLN A 68 7.76 8.20 -13.59
CA GLN A 68 7.55 9.28 -14.55
C GLN A 68 8.55 9.22 -15.71
N ARG A 69 9.83 8.90 -15.44
CA ARG A 69 10.83 8.71 -16.50
C ARG A 69 10.53 7.50 -17.38
N ALA A 70 10.09 6.38 -16.82
CA ALA A 70 9.69 5.20 -17.60
C ALA A 70 8.50 5.49 -18.51
N VAL A 71 7.50 6.22 -17.99
CA VAL A 71 6.34 6.69 -18.75
C VAL A 71 6.76 7.65 -19.87
N ASN A 72 7.62 8.63 -19.58
CA ASN A 72 8.14 9.57 -20.58
C ASN A 72 8.95 8.87 -21.67
N GLN A 73 9.74 7.85 -21.31
CA GLN A 73 10.52 7.07 -22.28
C GLN A 73 9.62 6.36 -23.31
N ARG A 74 8.45 5.84 -22.91
CA ARG A 74 7.51 5.23 -23.86
C ARG A 74 6.60 6.23 -24.56
N GLY A 75 6.34 7.38 -23.94
CA GLY A 75 5.45 8.40 -24.50
C GLY A 75 3.97 8.01 -24.54
N VAL A 76 3.56 6.90 -23.91
CA VAL A 76 2.16 6.44 -23.82
C VAL A 76 1.69 6.39 -22.38
N THR A 77 0.38 6.35 -22.16
CA THR A 77 -0.20 6.30 -20.80
C THR A 77 -0.01 4.93 -20.16
N MET A 78 0.54 4.89 -18.95
CA MET A 78 0.60 3.71 -18.10
C MET A 78 -0.67 3.60 -17.25
N THR A 79 -1.26 2.41 -17.16
CA THR A 79 -2.33 2.13 -16.20
C THR A 79 -1.76 1.37 -15.01
N ILE A 80 -1.89 1.94 -13.82
CA ILE A 80 -1.43 1.36 -12.55
C ILE A 80 -2.61 0.70 -11.86
N ASN A 81 -2.46 -0.59 -11.55
CA ASN A 81 -3.44 -1.40 -10.86
C ASN A 81 -3.32 -1.27 -9.34
N SER A 82 -2.11 -1.12 -8.81
CA SER A 82 -1.81 -0.96 -7.38
C SER A 82 -0.44 -0.31 -7.17
N ALA A 83 -0.28 0.45 -6.08
CA ALA A 83 0.94 1.13 -5.67
C ALA A 83 1.19 0.92 -4.16
N LEU A 84 1.34 1.96 -3.34
CA LEU A 84 1.36 1.82 -1.89
C LEU A 84 0.13 1.05 -1.39
N ARG A 85 0.37 -0.09 -0.73
CA ARG A 85 -0.64 -0.83 0.04
C ARG A 85 -0.34 -0.61 1.50
N THR A 86 -1.22 0.07 2.23
CA THR A 86 -1.07 0.17 3.70
C THR A 86 -1.40 -1.17 4.36
N LEU A 87 -1.05 -1.32 5.65
CA LEU A 87 -1.28 -2.58 6.38
C LEU A 87 -2.73 -3.11 6.28
N PRO A 88 -3.79 -2.27 6.39
CA PRO A 88 -5.16 -2.76 6.29
C PRO A 88 -5.49 -3.34 4.91
N GLN A 89 -5.04 -2.73 3.82
CA GLN A 89 -5.23 -3.27 2.46
C GLN A 89 -4.44 -4.57 2.26
N GLN A 90 -3.20 -4.62 2.79
CA GLN A 90 -2.36 -5.81 2.69
C GLN A 90 -2.97 -6.99 3.47
N LEU A 91 -3.56 -6.73 4.64
CA LEU A 91 -4.24 -7.75 5.43
C LEU A 91 -5.44 -8.35 4.69
N MET A 92 -6.20 -7.52 3.97
CA MET A 92 -7.30 -8.01 3.11
C MET A 92 -6.79 -8.97 2.03
N LEU A 93 -5.77 -8.54 1.26
CA LEU A 93 -5.21 -9.36 0.18
C LEU A 93 -4.57 -10.66 0.72
N TYR A 94 -3.85 -10.57 1.84
CA TYR A 94 -3.28 -11.75 2.51
C TYR A 94 -4.37 -12.72 2.97
N THR A 95 -5.45 -12.20 3.55
CA THR A 95 -6.61 -13.02 3.97
C THR A 95 -7.28 -13.70 2.78
N TRP A 96 -7.49 -12.98 1.67
CA TRP A 96 -8.10 -13.56 0.47
C TRP A 96 -7.22 -14.63 -0.16
N MET A 97 -5.90 -14.43 -0.20
CA MET A 97 -4.96 -15.46 -0.65
C MET A 97 -5.10 -16.74 0.19
N LEU A 98 -5.05 -16.62 1.53
CA LEU A 98 -5.18 -17.77 2.44
C LEU A 98 -6.53 -18.49 2.26
N ARG A 99 -7.59 -17.75 1.95
CA ARG A 99 -8.94 -18.27 1.72
C ARG A 99 -9.22 -18.67 0.27
N LYS A 100 -8.26 -18.54 -0.64
CA LYS A 100 -8.43 -18.75 -2.09
C LYS A 100 -9.58 -17.93 -2.70
N GLN A 101 -9.78 -16.71 -2.19
CA GLN A 101 -10.80 -15.76 -2.65
C GLN A 101 -10.19 -14.74 -3.62
N CYS A 102 -11.05 -14.11 -4.42
CA CYS A 102 -10.70 -12.97 -5.26
C CYS A 102 -9.53 -13.20 -6.24
N ARG A 103 -9.25 -14.47 -6.57
CA ARG A 103 -8.16 -14.89 -7.46
C ARG A 103 -6.78 -14.35 -7.03
N ILE A 104 -6.59 -14.07 -5.74
CA ILE A 104 -5.29 -13.66 -5.21
C ILE A 104 -4.41 -14.91 -5.07
N THR A 105 -3.44 -15.05 -5.97
CA THR A 105 -2.51 -16.18 -5.99
C THR A 105 -1.30 -15.97 -5.10
N ALA A 106 -0.93 -14.71 -4.83
CA ALA A 106 0.19 -14.36 -3.98
C ALA A 106 -0.06 -13.05 -3.23
N ALA A 107 0.27 -13.04 -1.94
CA ALA A 107 0.27 -11.88 -1.09
C ALA A 107 1.21 -12.13 0.09
N ALA A 108 2.15 -11.22 0.33
CA ALA A 108 2.98 -11.29 1.53
C ALA A 108 2.18 -10.90 2.79
N GLN A 109 2.63 -11.38 3.95
CA GLN A 109 2.12 -10.92 5.25
C GLN A 109 2.29 -9.38 5.37
N PRO A 110 1.37 -8.66 6.03
CA PRO A 110 1.55 -7.24 6.26
C PRO A 110 2.87 -6.92 6.96
N GLY A 111 3.51 -5.82 6.56
CA GLY A 111 4.87 -5.45 7.00
C GLY A 111 5.98 -6.17 6.24
N LYS A 112 5.66 -7.12 5.36
CA LYS A 112 6.64 -7.82 4.49
C LYS A 112 6.47 -7.53 3.01
N SER A 113 5.31 -7.05 2.56
CA SER A 113 5.08 -6.68 1.16
C SER A 113 5.90 -5.45 0.75
N ASN A 114 6.52 -5.48 -0.44
CA ASN A 114 7.24 -4.33 -1.00
C ASN A 114 6.31 -3.12 -1.23
N HIS A 115 5.01 -3.38 -1.44
CA HIS A 115 4.00 -2.33 -1.50
C HIS A 115 3.81 -1.61 -0.17
N ASN A 116 4.07 -2.25 0.98
CA ASN A 116 3.94 -1.60 2.29
C ASN A 116 4.97 -0.48 2.51
N GLY A 117 6.05 -0.47 1.73
CA GLY A 117 7.05 0.59 1.72
C GLY A 117 6.85 1.62 0.60
N GLY A 118 5.87 1.45 -0.29
CA GLY A 118 5.69 2.33 -1.46
C GLY A 118 6.80 2.18 -2.52
N LEU A 119 7.39 0.99 -2.63
CA LEU A 119 8.45 0.67 -3.59
C LEU A 119 8.03 -0.32 -4.67
N ALA A 120 6.75 -0.68 -4.73
CA ALA A 120 6.23 -1.60 -5.70
C ALA A 120 5.01 -1.03 -6.44
N VAL A 121 4.87 -1.41 -7.70
CA VAL A 121 3.69 -1.15 -8.51
C VAL A 121 3.24 -2.41 -9.21
N ASP A 122 1.93 -2.58 -9.30
CA ASP A 122 1.30 -3.51 -10.23
C ASP A 122 0.77 -2.69 -11.39
N ILE A 123 1.17 -3.01 -12.62
CA ILE A 123 0.80 -2.25 -13.81
C ILE A 123 0.10 -3.12 -14.84
N GLN A 124 -0.83 -2.53 -15.57
CA GLN A 124 -1.46 -3.19 -16.71
C GLN A 124 -0.43 -3.38 -17.83
N ASP A 125 -0.50 -4.53 -18.52
CA ASP A 125 0.38 -4.85 -19.65
C ASP A 125 1.87 -4.76 -19.28
N ALA A 126 2.22 -5.26 -18.10
CA ALA A 126 3.56 -5.23 -17.52
C ALA A 126 4.69 -5.61 -18.50
N ASN A 127 4.50 -6.65 -19.31
CA ASN A 127 5.52 -7.10 -20.26
C ASN A 127 5.87 -6.03 -21.30
N SER A 128 4.91 -5.24 -21.80
CA SER A 128 5.21 -4.17 -22.76
C SER A 128 5.98 -3.00 -22.14
N TRP A 129 5.92 -2.87 -20.80
CA TRP A 129 6.65 -1.85 -20.04
C TRP A 129 8.05 -2.27 -19.63
N LYS A 130 8.40 -3.57 -19.74
CA LYS A 130 9.63 -4.15 -19.18
C LYS A 130 10.89 -3.35 -19.48
N THR A 131 11.17 -3.03 -20.75
CA THR A 131 12.38 -2.28 -21.13
C THR A 131 12.44 -0.89 -20.49
N ALA A 132 11.34 -0.13 -20.55
CA ALA A 132 11.31 1.22 -19.97
C ALA A 132 11.40 1.20 -18.44
N MET A 133 10.75 0.24 -17.80
CA MET A 133 10.82 0.03 -16.35
C MET A 133 12.24 -0.32 -15.92
N THR A 134 12.87 -1.32 -16.56
CA THR A 134 14.24 -1.74 -16.25
C THR A 134 15.26 -0.64 -16.47
N ASN A 135 15.18 0.11 -17.57
CA ASN A 135 16.06 1.27 -17.81
C ASN A 135 15.92 2.36 -16.74
N ASN A 136 14.81 2.39 -16.01
CA ASN A 136 14.54 3.38 -14.97
C ASN A 136 14.63 2.79 -13.55
N GLY A 137 15.31 1.66 -13.38
CA GLY A 137 15.64 1.11 -12.06
C GLY A 137 14.54 0.26 -11.43
N TRP A 138 13.63 -0.28 -12.24
CA TRP A 138 12.60 -1.21 -11.79
C TRP A 138 12.91 -2.66 -12.21
N THR A 139 12.61 -3.61 -11.34
CA THR A 139 12.78 -5.04 -11.55
C THR A 139 11.41 -5.71 -11.61
N LYS A 140 11.12 -6.45 -12.68
CA LYS A 140 9.92 -7.31 -12.74
C LYS A 140 10.12 -8.50 -11.81
N LEU A 141 9.13 -8.80 -10.97
CA LEU A 141 9.28 -9.83 -9.93
C LEU A 141 9.33 -11.27 -10.49
N GLY A 142 8.58 -11.54 -11.56
CA GLY A 142 8.58 -12.84 -12.24
C GLY A 142 7.22 -13.18 -12.85
N ASP A 143 7.02 -14.45 -13.20
CA ASP A 143 5.76 -14.92 -13.80
C ASP A 143 4.71 -15.34 -12.77
N TRP A 144 5.14 -15.59 -11.53
CA TRP A 144 4.25 -15.89 -10.40
C TRP A 144 3.47 -14.65 -9.93
N ASP A 145 4.01 -13.45 -10.19
CA ASP A 145 3.33 -12.16 -10.03
C ASP A 145 3.60 -11.27 -11.26
N PRO A 146 2.88 -11.49 -12.37
CA PRO A 146 3.26 -10.98 -13.68
C PRO A 146 3.11 -9.46 -13.83
N MET A 147 2.35 -8.81 -12.95
CA MET A 147 2.09 -7.36 -13.02
C MET A 147 3.08 -6.54 -12.18
N HIS A 148 3.82 -7.20 -11.28
CA HIS A 148 4.59 -6.57 -10.22
C HIS A 148 5.97 -6.11 -10.67
N TYR A 149 6.28 -4.85 -10.34
CA TYR A 149 7.62 -4.27 -10.41
C TYR A 149 8.05 -3.70 -9.06
N ASP A 150 9.30 -3.97 -8.68
CA ASP A 150 9.97 -3.35 -7.55
C ASP A 150 10.94 -2.24 -8.01
N TYR A 151 10.94 -1.12 -7.32
CA TYR A 151 11.93 -0.05 -7.51
C TYR A 151 13.16 -0.30 -6.64
N ASN A 152 14.34 -0.34 -7.27
CA ASN A 152 15.58 -0.73 -6.61
C ASN A 152 16.25 0.43 -5.84
N GLY A 153 15.90 1.69 -6.11
CA GLY A 153 16.57 2.89 -5.58
C GLY A 153 15.92 3.51 -4.33
N GLY A 154 15.00 2.80 -3.69
CA GLY A 154 14.25 3.29 -2.53
C GLY A 154 14.87 2.97 -1.18
N THR A 155 14.24 3.45 -0.11
CA THR A 155 14.57 3.01 1.26
C THR A 155 13.52 2.02 1.75
N ASP A 156 13.90 0.91 2.38
CA ASP A 156 12.91 0.05 3.03
C ASP A 156 12.30 0.77 4.25
N VAL A 157 11.02 1.13 4.15
CA VAL A 157 10.25 1.80 5.21
C VAL A 157 9.10 0.94 5.72
N ARG A 158 9.11 -0.38 5.46
CA ARG A 158 8.01 -1.28 5.89
C ARG A 158 7.84 -1.28 7.41
N GLN A 159 8.93 -1.25 8.18
CA GLN A 159 8.89 -1.12 9.64
C GLN A 159 8.27 0.22 10.07
N LEU A 160 8.61 1.32 9.37
CA LEU A 160 8.02 2.64 9.63
C LEU A 160 6.50 2.62 9.37
N SER A 161 6.04 1.94 8.32
CA SER A 161 4.60 1.74 8.04
C SER A 161 3.87 1.02 9.16
N VAL A 162 4.52 0.06 9.82
CA VAL A 162 3.96 -0.60 11.00
C VAL A 162 3.95 0.31 12.21
N LEU A 163 5.04 1.03 12.45
CA LEU A 163 5.15 1.99 13.54
C LEU A 163 4.10 3.10 13.45
N ALA A 164 3.84 3.61 12.24
CA ALA A 164 2.81 4.62 11.98
C ALA A 164 1.43 4.13 12.42
N PHE A 165 1.08 2.87 12.12
CA PHE A 165 -0.16 2.28 12.59
C PHE A 165 -0.19 2.11 14.12
N GLN A 166 0.89 1.59 14.72
CA GLN A 166 0.97 1.39 16.17
C GLN A 166 0.78 2.71 16.94
N LYS A 167 1.42 3.80 16.49
CA LYS A 167 1.26 5.14 17.07
C LYS A 167 -0.18 5.66 16.92
N LEU A 168 -0.76 5.53 15.73
CA LEU A 168 -2.14 5.95 15.47
C LEU A 168 -3.15 5.16 16.32
N TRP A 169 -2.92 3.86 16.49
CA TRP A 169 -3.71 3.01 17.36
C TRP A 169 -3.62 3.47 18.81
N ASN A 170 -2.40 3.66 19.34
CA ASN A 170 -2.17 4.04 20.74
C ASN A 170 -2.81 5.39 21.09
N LEU A 171 -2.80 6.35 20.16
CA LEU A 171 -3.48 7.63 20.31
C LEU A 171 -5.00 7.46 20.54
N ASN A 172 -5.60 6.51 19.82
CA ASN A 172 -7.05 6.29 19.83
C ASN A 172 -7.49 5.23 20.84
N ASN A 173 -6.56 4.45 21.40
CA ASN A 173 -6.81 3.35 22.32
C ASN A 173 -5.88 3.43 23.54
N PRO A 174 -5.99 4.48 24.38
CA PRO A 174 -5.03 4.76 25.46
C PRO A 174 -4.96 3.65 26.53
N ASN A 175 -6.04 2.86 26.67
CA ASN A 175 -6.14 1.76 27.64
C ASN A 175 -5.78 0.38 27.06
N ASN A 176 -5.42 0.31 25.77
CA ASN A 176 -5.07 -0.94 25.09
C ASN A 176 -3.94 -0.68 24.07
N LYS A 177 -2.76 -0.34 24.58
CA LYS A 177 -1.63 0.07 23.75
C LYS A 177 -0.90 -1.12 23.13
N LEU A 178 -0.43 -0.93 21.91
CA LEU A 178 0.58 -1.75 21.25
C LEU A 178 1.98 -1.27 21.65
N THR A 179 2.94 -2.17 21.61
CA THR A 179 4.36 -1.80 21.57
C THR A 179 4.63 -1.04 20.26
N GLU A 180 5.34 0.08 20.33
CA GLU A 180 5.70 0.91 19.18
C GLU A 180 7.09 0.53 18.64
N ASP A 181 7.22 -0.70 18.16
CA ASP A 181 8.48 -1.31 17.72
C ASP A 181 8.62 -1.44 16.19
N GLY A 182 7.58 -1.07 15.42
CA GLY A 182 7.55 -1.27 13.98
C GLY A 182 7.48 -2.74 13.55
N ALA A 183 7.20 -3.66 14.46
CA ALA A 183 7.09 -5.08 14.18
C ALA A 183 5.61 -5.48 13.96
N TYR A 184 5.36 -6.18 12.85
CA TYR A 184 4.05 -6.76 12.61
C TYR A 184 3.92 -8.09 13.36
N GLY A 185 2.84 -8.23 14.13
CA GLY A 185 2.52 -9.43 14.88
C GLY A 185 1.03 -9.51 15.21
N SER A 186 0.60 -10.57 15.90
CA SER A 186 -0.81 -10.85 16.16
C SER A 186 -1.55 -9.71 16.88
N LYS A 187 -0.88 -9.00 17.80
CA LYS A 187 -1.47 -7.82 18.47
C LYS A 187 -1.73 -6.67 17.49
N THR A 188 -0.77 -6.37 16.61
CA THR A 188 -0.92 -5.36 15.55
C THR A 188 -2.03 -5.75 14.57
N GLU A 189 -2.09 -7.03 14.18
CA GLU A 189 -3.16 -7.56 13.33
C GLU A 189 -4.55 -7.39 13.96
N ASN A 190 -4.72 -7.83 15.20
CA ASN A 190 -5.98 -7.69 15.94
C ASN A 190 -6.41 -6.22 16.10
N ALA A 191 -5.45 -5.32 16.27
CA ALA A 191 -5.70 -3.90 16.28
C ALA A 191 -6.19 -3.40 14.90
N ILE A 192 -5.58 -3.83 13.80
CA ILE A 192 -6.07 -3.49 12.44
C ILE A 192 -7.51 -3.99 12.26
N LEU A 193 -7.78 -5.24 12.64
CA LEU A 193 -9.12 -5.85 12.59
C LEU A 193 -10.15 -5.15 13.50
N SER A 194 -9.68 -4.42 14.51
CA SER A 194 -10.56 -3.64 15.40
C SER A 194 -10.72 -2.18 14.97
N SER A 195 -9.96 -1.74 13.96
CA SER A 195 -9.90 -0.34 13.55
C SER A 195 -11.15 0.09 12.75
N PRO A 196 -11.56 1.36 12.80
CA PRO A 196 -12.60 1.87 11.90
C PRO A 196 -12.08 1.96 10.47
N VAL A 197 -12.82 1.43 9.50
CA VAL A 197 -12.42 1.37 8.07
C VAL A 197 -12.28 2.76 7.46
N SER A 198 -13.09 3.71 7.95
CA SER A 198 -13.07 5.12 7.56
C SER A 198 -11.96 5.93 8.24
N GLY A 199 -11.21 5.33 9.16
CA GLY A 199 -10.18 5.99 9.95
C GLY A 199 -10.63 6.38 11.36
N PHE A 200 -9.65 6.60 12.22
CA PHE A 200 -9.83 6.97 13.61
C PHE A 200 -10.25 8.41 13.80
N ALA A 201 -10.84 8.72 14.96
CA ALA A 201 -11.29 10.07 15.29
C ALA A 201 -10.13 11.04 15.56
N LYS A 202 -9.08 10.57 16.26
CA LYS A 202 -7.89 11.38 16.53
C LYS A 202 -6.81 11.12 15.51
N THR A 203 -6.16 12.19 15.07
CA THR A 203 -4.91 12.16 14.33
C THR A 203 -3.88 12.97 15.10
N ASN A 204 -2.64 12.49 15.14
CA ASN A 204 -1.50 13.28 15.59
C ASN A 204 -0.66 13.61 14.35
N CYS A 205 -1.28 14.42 13.50
CA CYS A 205 -0.92 14.95 12.18
C CYS A 205 -2.21 15.61 11.66
#